data_AF-A0A1S2QQS2-F1
#
_entry.id   AF-A0A1S2QQS2-F1
#
_cell.length_a   1.000
_cell.length_b   1.000
_cell.length_c   1.000
_cell.angle_alpha   90.00
_cell.angle_beta   90.00
_cell.angle_gamma   90.00
#
_symmetry.space_group_name_H-M   'P 1'
#
loop_
_entity.id
_entity.type
_entity.pdbx_description
1 polymer ?
#
loop_
_entity_poly.entity_id
_entity_poly.type
_entity_poly.pdbx_seq_one_letter_code
_entity_poly.pdbx_strand_id
1 'polypeptide(L)' 'MEDKFIQQFDALLEKYSELLVGESTPETKEKVKVWALYTHIAKSMPALAKHWNSLYPEAKEQMKEVINEIKQMNEEHRKK' A
#
# COMPACT_ATOMS: atom_id res chain seq x y z
N MET A 1 7.22 20.46 1.80
CA MET A 1 8.35 19.52 1.60
C MET A 1 9.15 20.03 0.42
N GLU A 2 10.46 19.86 0.42
CA GLU A 2 11.30 20.19 -0.74
C GLU A 2 11.01 19.21 -1.90
N ASP A 3 10.90 19.72 -3.12
CA ASP A 3 10.54 18.91 -4.29
C ASP A 3 11.54 17.77 -4.54
N LYS A 4 12.82 18.03 -4.31
CA LYS A 4 13.90 17.02 -4.40
C LYS A 4 13.67 15.84 -3.47
N PHE A 5 13.20 16.11 -2.25
CA PHE A 5 12.93 15.06 -1.27
C PHE A 5 11.75 14.17 -1.74
N ILE A 6 10.69 14.77 -2.26
CA ILE A 6 9.53 14.02 -2.76
C ILE A 6 9.94 13.10 -3.91
N GLN A 7 10.76 13.58 -4.85
CA GLN A 7 11.28 12.76 -5.96
C GLN A 7 12.14 11.59 -5.46
N GLN A 8 13.04 11.84 -4.51
CA GLN A 8 13.86 10.78 -3.92
C GLN A 8 13.03 9.74 -3.17
N PHE A 9 11.96 10.17 -2.49
CA PHE A 9 11.05 9.27 -1.82
C PHE A 9 10.20 8.45 -2.82
N ASP A 10 9.77 9.06 -3.93
CA ASP A 10 9.05 8.33 -4.98
C ASP A 10 9.94 7.24 -5.62
N ALA A 11 11.23 7.51 -5.82
CA ALA A 11 12.19 6.51 -6.28
C ALA A 11 12.35 5.32 -5.29
N LEU A 12 12.28 5.58 -3.98
CA LEU A 12 12.23 4.51 -2.97
C LEU A 12 10.95 3.68 -3.11
N LEU A 13 9.79 4.33 -3.25
CA LEU A 13 8.51 3.65 -3.40
C LEU A 13 8.45 2.83 -4.70
N GLU A 14 9.04 3.33 -5.77
CA GLU A 14 9.20 2.63 -7.04
C GLU A 14 9.99 1.33 -6.84
N LYS A 15 11.18 1.42 -6.26
CA LYS A 15 12.00 0.23 -6.03
C LYS A 15 11.36 -0.75 -5.04
N TYR A 16 10.69 -0.23 -4.02
CA TYR A 16 9.96 -1.05 -3.07
C TYR A 16 8.83 -1.84 -3.74
N SER A 17 8.07 -1.20 -4.64
CA SER A 17 6.98 -1.85 -5.39
C SER A 17 7.53 -2.93 -6.32
N GLU A 18 8.60 -2.63 -7.06
CA GLU A 18 9.28 -3.61 -7.93
C GLU A 18 9.73 -4.84 -7.13
N LEU A 19 10.38 -4.66 -5.98
CA LEU A 19 10.85 -5.76 -5.15
C LEU A 19 9.72 -6.52 -4.45
N LEU A 20 8.59 -5.86 -4.17
CA LEU A 20 7.47 -6.46 -3.48
C LEU A 20 6.57 -7.24 -4.44
N VAL A 21 6.18 -6.66 -5.57
CA VAL A 21 5.14 -7.21 -6.45
C VAL A 21 5.59 -7.40 -7.90
N GLY A 22 6.86 -7.11 -8.20
CA GLY A 22 7.46 -7.36 -9.52
C GLY A 22 7.24 -6.25 -10.55
N GLU A 23 6.51 -5.18 -10.19
CA GLU A 23 6.25 -4.04 -11.07
C GLU A 23 6.08 -2.74 -10.27
N SER A 24 6.21 -1.60 -10.95
CA SER A 24 6.21 -0.27 -10.34
C SER A 24 5.39 0.75 -11.14
N THR A 25 4.30 0.29 -11.77
CA THR A 25 3.35 1.17 -12.47
C THR A 25 2.77 2.22 -11.50
N PRO A 26 2.29 3.39 -11.99
CA PRO A 26 1.68 4.40 -11.13
C PRO A 26 0.54 3.85 -10.26
N GLU A 27 -0.30 2.97 -10.80
CA GLU A 27 -1.37 2.31 -10.07
C GLU A 27 -0.81 1.40 -8.97
N THR A 28 0.17 0.56 -9.30
CA THR A 28 0.77 -0.38 -8.34
C THR A 28 1.49 0.34 -7.22
N LYS A 29 2.23 1.42 -7.53
CA LYS A 29 2.85 2.28 -6.51
C LYS A 29 1.82 2.86 -5.55
N GLU A 30 0.68 3.32 -6.06
CA GLU A 30 -0.38 3.88 -5.21
C GLU A 30 -1.03 2.80 -4.34
N LYS A 31 -1.32 1.61 -4.88
CA LYS A 31 -1.82 0.47 -4.08
C LYS A 31 -0.86 0.11 -2.95
N VAL A 32 0.43 -0.04 -3.26
CA VAL A 32 1.48 -0.36 -2.28
C VAL A 32 1.58 0.73 -1.21
N LYS A 33 1.51 2.01 -1.59
CA LYS A 33 1.54 3.14 -0.66
C LYS A 33 0.34 3.16 0.26
N VAL A 34 -0.88 3.04 -0.27
CA VAL A 34 -2.12 2.99 0.51
C VAL A 34 -2.09 1.82 1.48
N TRP A 35 -1.70 0.64 1.01
CA TRP A 35 -1.56 -0.55 1.83
C TRP A 35 -0.54 -0.40 2.95
N ALA A 36 0.66 0.10 2.64
CA ALA A 36 1.73 0.29 3.62
C ALA A 36 1.30 1.29 4.71
N LEU A 37 0.68 2.39 4.30
CA LEU A 37 0.19 3.42 5.22
C LEU A 37 -0.97 2.90 6.09
N TYR A 38 -1.98 2.27 5.48
CA TYR A 38 -3.09 1.68 6.22
C TYR A 38 -2.60 0.62 7.21
N THR A 39 -1.70 -0.26 6.77
CA THR A 39 -1.11 -1.31 7.63
C THR A 39 -0.33 -0.70 8.79
N HIS A 40 0.43 0.37 8.54
CA HIS A 40 1.15 1.08 9.60
C HIS A 40 0.17 1.69 10.61
N ILE A 41 -0.86 2.41 10.17
CA ILE A 41 -1.88 3.03 11.02
C ILE A 41 -2.64 1.96 11.82
N ALA A 42 -3.05 0.86 11.19
CA ALA A 42 -3.77 -0.21 11.86
C ALA A 42 -2.94 -0.88 12.98
N LYS A 43 -1.61 -0.92 12.82
CA LYS A 43 -0.68 -1.44 13.84
C LYS A 43 -0.37 -0.41 14.92
N SER A 44 -0.12 0.85 14.55
CA SER A 44 0.32 1.89 15.49
C SER A 44 -0.85 2.53 16.25
N MET A 45 -2.03 2.62 15.63
CA MET A 45 -3.25 3.20 16.19
C MET A 45 -4.50 2.34 15.87
N PRO A 46 -4.65 1.15 16.49
CA PRO A 46 -5.75 0.23 16.18
C PRO A 46 -7.14 0.85 16.40
N ALA A 47 -7.30 1.70 17.41
CA ALA A 47 -8.56 2.38 17.70
C ALA A 47 -8.98 3.33 16.57
N LEU A 48 -8.02 4.03 15.96
CA LEU A 48 -8.27 4.94 14.83
C LEU A 48 -8.67 4.14 13.59
N ALA A 49 -7.93 3.09 13.25
CA ALA A 49 -8.27 2.23 12.13
C ALA A 49 -9.66 1.57 12.32
N LYS A 50 -9.99 1.13 13.53
CA LYS A 50 -11.32 0.59 13.85
C LYS A 50 -12.42 1.64 13.68
N HIS A 51 -12.19 2.86 14.17
CA HIS A 51 -13.15 3.95 14.01
C HIS A 51 -13.40 4.29 12.53
N TRP A 52 -12.33 4.45 11.74
CA TRP A 52 -12.43 4.69 10.30
C TRP A 52 -13.17 3.56 9.58
N ASN A 53 -12.87 2.30 9.90
CA ASN A 53 -13.54 1.12 9.36
C ASN A 53 -15.04 1.06 9.69
N SER A 54 -15.46 1.61 10.83
CA SER A 54 -16.87 1.70 11.21
C SER A 54 -17.59 2.86 10.52
N LEU A 55 -16.89 3.97 10.25
CA LEU A 55 -17.42 5.11 9.50
C LEU A 55 -17.59 4.80 8.01
N TYR A 56 -16.66 4.04 7.43
CA TYR A 56 -16.59 3.79 5.99
C TYR A 56 -16.51 2.28 5.69
N PRO A 57 -17.62 1.54 5.84
CA PRO A 57 -17.63 0.08 5.63
C PRO A 57 -17.28 -0.32 4.19
N GLU A 58 -17.68 0.46 3.19
CA GLU A 58 -17.33 0.19 1.78
C GLU A 58 -15.83 0.40 1.53
N ALA A 59 -15.24 1.47 2.04
CA ALA A 59 -13.80 1.72 1.93
C ALA A 59 -12.97 0.66 2.64
N LYS A 60 -13.48 0.11 3.76
CA LYS A 60 -12.87 -1.04 4.43
C LYS A 60 -12.87 -2.28 3.54
N GLU A 61 -13.97 -2.58 2.84
CA GLU A 61 -14.00 -3.71 1.89
C GLU A 61 -13.04 -3.49 0.73
N GLN A 62 -12.99 -2.30 0.14
CA GLN A 62 -12.00 -1.94 -0.89
C GLN A 62 -10.55 -2.11 -0.37
N MET A 63 -10.27 -1.73 0.87
CA MET A 63 -8.95 -1.94 1.46
C MET A 63 -8.59 -3.42 1.58
N LYS A 64 -9.58 -4.31 1.84
CA LYS A 64 -9.33 -5.76 1.82
C LYS A 64 -8.99 -6.25 0.42
N GLU A 65 -9.66 -5.74 -0.61
CA GLU A 65 -9.37 -6.07 -2.01
C GLU A 65 -7.94 -5.66 -2.36
N VAL A 66 -7.53 -4.42 -2.05
CA VAL A 66 -6.15 -3.94 -2.27
C VAL A 66 -5.12 -4.81 -1.53
N ILE A 67 -5.38 -5.20 -0.27
CA ILE A 67 -4.51 -6.12 0.47
C ILE A 67 -4.39 -7.47 -0.25
N ASN A 68 -5.50 -7.98 -0.77
CA ASN A 68 -5.55 -9.28 -1.43
C ASN A 68 -4.82 -9.26 -2.78
N GLU A 69 -5.00 -8.20 -3.57
CA GLU A 69 -4.27 -7.98 -4.82
C GLU A 69 -2.76 -7.94 -4.60
N ILE A 70 -2.29 -7.16 -3.61
CA ILE A 70 -0.85 -7.10 -3.29
C ILE A 70 -0.30 -8.48 -2.90
N LYS A 71 -1.06 -9.29 -2.15
CA LYS A 71 -0.66 -10.65 -1.81
C LYS A 71 -0.55 -11.53 -3.06
N GLN A 72 -1.56 -11.49 -3.93
CA GLN A 72 -1.55 -12.26 -5.17
C GLN A 72 -0.36 -11.88 -6.06
N MET A 73 -0.13 -10.59 -6.28
CA MET A 73 1.01 -10.11 -7.07
C MET A 73 2.36 -10.50 -6.44
N ASN A 74 2.50 -10.41 -5.12
CA ASN A 74 3.71 -10.85 -4.41
C ASN A 74 3.95 -12.36 -4.58
N GLU A 75 2.90 -13.18 -4.46
CA GLU A 75 2.98 -14.63 -4.66
C GLU A 75 3.34 -14.98 -6.10
N GLU A 76 2.76 -14.29 -7.08
CA GLU A 76 3.10 -14.46 -8.50
C GLU A 76 4.54 -14.04 -8.79
N HIS A 77 5.00 -12.92 -8.22
CA HIS A 77 6.37 -12.46 -8.37
C HIS A 77 7.37 -13.44 -7.78
N ARG A 78 7.10 -14.00 -6.59
CA ARG A 78 7.97 -14.99 -5.92
C ARG A 78 8.06 -16.34 -6.62
N LYS A 79 7.12 -16.65 -7.52
CA LYS A 79 7.11 -17.89 -8.32
C LYS A 79 7.93 -17.78 -9.61
N LYS A 80 8.36 -16.57 -10.00
CA LYS A 80 9.22 -16.31 -11.16
C LYS A 80 10.69 -16.39 -10.74
#